data_AF-A0A1H0Q6Q2-F1
#
_entry.id   AF-A0A1H0Q6Q2-F1
#
_cell.length_a   1.000
_cell.length_b   1.000
_cell.length_c   1.000
_cell.angle_alpha   90.00
_cell.angle_beta   90.00
_cell.angle_gamma   90.00
#
_symmetry.space_group_name_H-M   'P 1'
#
loop_
_entity.id
_entity.type
_entity.pdbx_description
1 polymer ?
#
loop_
_entity_poly.entity_id
_entity_poly.type
_entity_poly.pdbx_seq_one_letter_code
_entity_poly.pdbx_strand_id
1 'polypeptide(L)'
;MNHVIAVAKGEGNSVVQDDTTFHYQTESWGAPAFLRLTSHISPDASVYVEVLAYDKWGVFCQDAATLVHFGLAGTGKLLDNLGTVRGARTLELANGRARIYVDPRGGTSIVSVHAEGLDTTFVKVSSLNEQTTDKE
;
A
#
# COMPACT_ATOMS: atom_id res chain seq x y z
N MET A 1 -3.08 -9.75 -14.91
CA MET A 1 -2.26 -10.18 -13.77
C MET A 1 -1.49 -11.40 -14.23
N ASN A 2 -0.16 -11.38 -14.12
CA ASN A 2 0.72 -12.47 -14.55
C ASN A 2 1.18 -13.26 -13.33
N HIS A 3 1.17 -14.58 -13.43
CA HIS A 3 1.64 -15.50 -12.39
C HIS A 3 2.82 -16.29 -12.97
N VAL A 4 3.96 -16.26 -12.28
CA VAL A 4 5.20 -16.94 -12.69
C VAL A 4 5.61 -17.91 -11.60
N ILE A 5 5.95 -19.13 -12.01
CA ILE A 5 6.40 -20.21 -11.12
C ILE A 5 7.79 -20.63 -11.57
N ALA A 6 8.74 -20.68 -10.64
CA ALA A 6 10.07 -21.23 -10.83
C ALA A 6 10.16 -22.59 -10.12
N VAL A 7 10.65 -23.62 -10.82
CA VAL A 7 10.83 -24.97 -10.27
C VAL A 7 12.27 -25.41 -10.47
N ALA A 8 12.98 -25.70 -9.38
CA ALA A 8 14.34 -26.24 -9.39
C ALA A 8 14.34 -27.71 -8.97
N LYS A 9 15.13 -28.53 -9.66
CA LYS A 9 15.38 -29.94 -9.31
C LYS A 9 16.79 -30.07 -8.78
N GLY A 10 16.92 -30.58 -7.55
CA GLY A 10 18.21 -30.82 -6.91
C GLY A 10 18.59 -32.30 -6.90
N GLU A 11 19.71 -32.60 -6.23
CA GLU A 11 20.14 -33.98 -6.01
C GLU A 11 19.10 -34.78 -5.21
N GLY A 12 19.16 -36.11 -5.34
CA GLY A 12 18.25 -37.01 -4.61
C GLY A 12 16.78 -36.84 -4.96
N ASN A 13 16.47 -36.32 -6.16
CA ASN A 13 15.10 -36.04 -6.61
C ASN A 13 14.38 -34.96 -5.76
N SER A 14 15.12 -34.07 -5.12
CA SER A 14 14.56 -32.92 -4.42
C SER A 14 13.98 -31.91 -5.41
N VAL A 15 12.87 -31.27 -5.04
CA VAL A 15 12.21 -30.23 -5.85
C VAL A 15 11.93 -29.03 -4.95
N VAL A 16 12.33 -27.85 -5.40
CA VAL A 16 12.00 -26.56 -4.77
C VAL A 16 11.20 -25.73 -5.75
N GLN A 17 10.14 -25.08 -5.26
CA GLN A 17 9.26 -24.24 -6.05
C GLN A 17 9.12 -22.87 -5.38
N ASP A 18 9.11 -21.81 -6.19
CA ASP A 18 8.76 -20.45 -5.78
C ASP A 18 7.78 -19.86 -6.81
N ASP A 19 6.92 -18.96 -6.38
CA ASP A 19 5.95 -18.30 -7.24
C ASP A 19 5.75 -16.82 -6.90
N THR A 20 5.37 -16.06 -7.91
CA THR A 20 5.05 -14.65 -7.74
C THR A 20 4.02 -14.17 -8.74
N THR A 21 3.26 -13.15 -8.34
CA THR A 21 2.22 -12.53 -9.17
C THR A 21 2.49 -11.04 -9.30
N PHE A 22 2.39 -10.52 -10.53
CA PHE A 22 2.60 -9.10 -10.80
C PHE A 22 1.67 -8.57 -11.89
N HIS A 23 1.45 -7.25 -11.86
CA HIS A 23 0.78 -6.52 -12.92
C HIS A 23 1.82 -6.03 -13.93
N TYR A 24 1.52 -6.21 -15.22
CA TYR A 24 2.33 -5.65 -16.30
C TYR A 24 1.58 -4.46 -16.90
N GLN A 25 2.22 -3.29 -16.89
CA GLN A 25 1.66 -2.04 -17.38
C GLN A 25 2.48 -1.57 -18.58
N THR A 26 1.80 -1.32 -19.69
CA THR A 26 2.41 -0.76 -20.91
C THR A 26 2.03 0.70 -21.11
N GLU A 27 1.00 1.19 -20.41
CA GLU A 27 0.60 2.60 -20.44
C GLU A 27 1.73 3.47 -19.90
N SER A 28 2.12 4.48 -20.69
CA SER A 28 3.02 5.53 -20.21
C SER A 28 2.30 6.42 -19.22
N TRP A 29 3.02 6.86 -18.19
CA TRP A 29 2.51 7.76 -17.15
C TRP A 29 3.19 9.13 -17.22
N GLY A 30 2.45 10.16 -16.83
CA GLY A 30 2.99 11.50 -16.59
C GLY A 30 3.55 11.68 -15.18
N ALA A 31 3.73 12.94 -14.78
CA ALA A 31 4.08 13.27 -13.40
C ALA A 31 2.93 12.93 -12.43
N PRO A 32 3.22 12.56 -11.17
CA PRO A 32 2.21 12.36 -10.14
C PRO A 32 1.29 13.57 -10.01
N ALA A 33 -0.02 13.33 -10.02
CA ALA A 33 -1.05 14.36 -9.92
C ALA A 33 -1.99 14.12 -8.72
N PHE A 34 -2.16 12.87 -8.28
CA PHE A 34 -2.93 12.58 -7.07
C PHE A 34 -2.47 11.27 -6.40
N LEU A 35 -2.82 11.14 -5.12
CA LEU A 35 -2.59 9.95 -4.31
C LEU A 35 -3.90 9.20 -4.09
N ARG A 36 -3.86 7.88 -4.16
CA ARG A 36 -4.97 7.00 -3.74
C ARG A 36 -4.54 6.21 -2.52
N LEU A 37 -5.26 6.37 -1.43
CA LEU A 37 -5.03 5.66 -0.17
C LEU A 37 -6.10 4.59 0.01
N THR A 38 -5.66 3.36 0.33
CA THR A 38 -6.53 2.20 0.54
C THR A 38 -6.12 1.49 1.83
N SER A 39 -7.06 0.85 2.50
CA SER A 39 -6.80 0.03 3.69
C SER A 39 -6.94 -1.45 3.35
N HIS A 40 -6.07 -2.27 3.92
CA HIS A 40 -6.02 -3.71 3.69
C HIS A 40 -5.92 -4.44 5.03
N ILE A 41 -6.65 -5.53 5.14
CA ILE A 41 -6.49 -6.49 6.24
C ILE A 41 -5.77 -7.71 5.67
N SER A 42 -4.58 -7.97 6.17
CA SER A 42 -3.77 -9.12 5.81
C SER A 42 -4.34 -10.41 6.41
N PRO A 43 -3.99 -11.60 5.87
CA PRO A 43 -4.43 -12.89 6.43
C PRO A 43 -4.02 -13.14 7.89
N ASP A 44 -2.94 -12.50 8.36
CA ASP A 44 -2.48 -12.55 9.76
C ASP A 44 -3.19 -11.55 10.68
N ALA A 45 -4.31 -10.98 10.22
CA ALA A 45 -5.08 -9.92 10.87
C ALA A 45 -4.31 -8.59 11.08
N SER A 46 -3.13 -8.43 10.48
CA SER A 46 -2.46 -7.13 10.44
C SER A 46 -3.21 -6.17 9.50
N VAL A 47 -3.42 -4.93 9.95
CA VAL A 47 -4.04 -3.89 9.12
C VAL A 47 -2.94 -2.98 8.60
N TYR A 48 -2.92 -2.72 7.30
CA TYR A 48 -2.05 -1.71 6.72
C TYR A 48 -2.82 -0.80 5.78
N VAL A 49 -2.32 0.41 5.60
CA VAL A 49 -2.76 1.28 4.52
C VAL A 49 -1.71 1.31 3.42
N GLU A 50 -2.17 1.48 2.19
CA GLU A 50 -1.34 1.59 1.00
C GLU A 50 -1.70 2.87 0.25
N VAL A 51 -0.68 3.68 -0.03
CA VAL A 51 -0.78 4.80 -0.94
C VAL A 51 -0.15 4.44 -2.28
N LEU A 52 -0.83 4.81 -3.37
CA LEU A 52 -0.34 4.73 -4.74
C LEU A 52 -0.43 6.10 -5.40
N ALA A 53 0.62 6.49 -6.14
CA ALA A 53 0.65 7.72 -6.93
C ALA A 53 0.12 7.48 -8.35
N TYR A 54 -0.73 8.39 -8.82
CA TYR A 54 -1.30 8.36 -10.15
C TYR A 54 -1.09 9.69 -10.85
N ASP A 55 -0.96 9.65 -12.18
CA ASP A 55 -0.90 10.84 -13.00
C ASP A 55 -2.31 11.44 -13.21
N LYS A 56 -2.38 12.59 -13.91
CA LYS A 56 -3.66 13.29 -14.15
C LYS A 56 -4.68 12.48 -14.96
N TRP A 57 -4.25 11.41 -15.62
CA TRP A 57 -5.10 10.52 -16.43
C TRP A 57 -5.48 9.25 -15.66
N GLY A 58 -5.01 9.09 -14.42
CA GLY A 58 -5.26 7.92 -13.60
C GLY A 58 -4.35 6.74 -13.92
N VAL A 59 -3.22 6.95 -14.60
CA VAL A 59 -2.20 5.93 -14.84
C VAL A 59 -1.25 5.87 -13.63
N PHE A 60 -0.96 4.66 -13.16
CA PHE A 60 -0.08 4.44 -12.00
C PHE A 60 1.36 4.83 -12.34
N CYS A 61 1.96 5.69 -11.51
CA CYS A 61 3.31 6.23 -11.72
C CYS A 61 4.38 5.30 -11.11
N GLN A 62 4.92 4.35 -11.89
CA GLN A 62 5.79 3.28 -11.36
C GLN A 62 7.20 3.72 -10.95
N ASP A 63 7.59 4.95 -11.23
CA ASP A 63 8.87 5.54 -10.86
C ASP A 63 8.72 6.71 -9.87
N ALA A 64 7.50 6.99 -9.41
CA ALA A 64 7.27 8.09 -8.48
C ALA A 64 7.98 7.82 -7.14
N ALA A 65 8.72 8.83 -6.68
CA ALA A 65 9.49 8.84 -5.43
C ALA A 65 9.08 9.99 -4.50
N THR A 66 7.84 10.48 -4.63
CA THR A 66 7.32 11.60 -3.83
C THR A 66 7.46 11.30 -2.33
N LEU A 67 7.96 12.27 -1.55
CA LEU A 67 8.00 12.17 -0.10
C LEU A 67 6.57 12.26 0.45
N VAL A 68 6.11 11.22 1.14
CA VAL A 68 4.78 11.19 1.76
C VAL A 68 4.88 11.21 3.29
N HIS A 69 3.88 11.79 3.94
CA HIS A 69 3.70 11.80 5.38
C HIS A 69 2.33 11.20 5.76
N PHE A 70 2.34 10.10 6.50
CA PHE A 70 1.15 9.46 7.07
C PHE A 70 0.73 10.12 8.38
N GLY A 71 -0.55 10.46 8.50
CA GLY A 71 -1.20 10.92 9.73
C GLY A 71 -2.30 9.97 10.17
N LEU A 72 -2.67 10.01 11.45
CA LEU A 72 -3.81 9.26 11.98
C LEU A 72 -4.56 10.10 13.00
N ALA A 73 -5.89 10.12 12.88
CA ALA A 73 -6.81 10.67 13.88
C ALA A 73 -7.81 9.58 14.29
N GLY A 74 -7.96 9.35 15.60
CA GLY A 74 -8.84 8.32 16.14
C GLY A 74 -8.20 7.50 17.26
N THR A 75 -8.76 6.33 17.53
CA THR A 75 -8.34 5.45 18.64
C THR A 75 -7.10 4.61 18.33
N GLY A 76 -6.81 4.40 17.05
CA GLY A 76 -5.75 3.54 16.57
C GLY A 76 -4.36 4.18 16.68
N LYS A 77 -3.36 3.47 16.18
CA LYS A 77 -1.97 3.92 16.17
C LYS A 77 -1.28 3.47 14.90
N LEU A 78 -0.54 4.38 14.26
CA LEU A 78 0.43 4.02 13.22
C LEU A 78 1.58 3.24 13.87
N LEU A 79 1.96 2.11 13.29
CA LEU A 79 3.16 1.37 13.71
C LEU A 79 4.39 2.03 13.06
N ASP A 80 4.71 3.24 13.49
CA ASP A 80 5.79 4.06 12.95
C ASP A 80 7.04 4.09 13.84
N ASN A 81 8.07 4.82 13.38
CA ASN A 81 9.38 4.96 14.04
C ASN A 81 10.15 3.65 14.20
N LEU A 82 9.96 2.71 13.28
CA LEU A 82 10.63 1.40 13.30
C LEU A 82 11.86 1.32 12.39
N GLY A 83 12.14 2.35 11.59
CA GLY A 83 13.24 2.33 10.62
C GLY A 83 13.02 1.34 9.47
N THR A 84 11.76 0.99 9.15
CA THR A 84 11.41 0.06 8.07
C THR A 84 10.44 0.69 7.08
N VAL A 85 10.41 0.17 5.84
CA VAL A 85 9.54 0.65 4.75
C VAL A 85 8.04 0.53 5.02
N ARG A 86 7.64 -0.28 6.03
CA ARG A 86 6.24 -0.43 6.48
C ARG A 86 6.00 0.14 7.89
N GLY A 87 7.00 0.81 8.46
CA GLY A 87 6.96 1.36 9.80
C GLY A 87 7.63 2.72 9.92
N ALA A 88 7.52 3.52 8.86
CA ALA A 88 7.94 4.91 8.82
C ALA A 88 6.74 5.78 8.47
N ARG A 89 6.51 6.84 9.26
CA ARG A 89 5.45 7.82 8.96
C ARG A 89 5.80 8.76 7.82
N THR A 90 7.09 8.93 7.55
CA THR A 90 7.58 9.80 6.48
C THR A 90 8.62 9.02 5.69
N LEU A 91 8.37 8.86 4.40
CA LEU A 91 9.23 8.13 3.47
C LEU A 91 8.90 8.51 2.03
N GLU A 92 9.84 8.28 1.14
CA GLU A 92 9.60 8.35 -0.30
C GLU A 92 8.81 7.13 -0.76
N LEU A 93 7.99 7.32 -1.79
CA LEU A 93 7.36 6.22 -2.49
C LEU A 93 8.43 5.33 -3.12
N ALA A 94 8.27 4.01 -3.00
CA ALA A 94 9.05 3.02 -3.74
C ALA A 94 8.21 2.56 -4.93
N ASN A 95 8.63 2.92 -6.14
CA ASN A 95 7.88 2.65 -7.37
C ASN A 95 6.42 3.15 -7.32
N GLY A 96 6.23 4.38 -6.85
CA GLY A 96 4.91 4.99 -6.67
C GLY A 96 4.08 4.44 -5.52
N ARG A 97 4.65 3.61 -4.64
CA ARG A 97 3.95 2.94 -3.54
C ARG A 97 4.61 3.19 -2.19
N ALA A 98 3.80 3.42 -1.17
CA ALA A 98 4.23 3.26 0.23
C ALA A 98 3.13 2.57 1.04
N ARG A 99 3.53 1.92 2.13
CA ARG A 99 2.63 1.23 3.05
C ARG A 99 3.01 1.54 4.48
N ILE A 100 2.04 1.53 5.37
CA ILE A 100 2.30 1.59 6.82
C ILE A 100 1.30 0.73 7.57
N TYR A 101 1.78 -0.03 8.56
CA TYR A 101 0.92 -0.80 9.44
C TYR A 101 0.18 0.09 10.44
N VAL A 102 -1.03 -0.32 10.78
CA VAL A 102 -1.92 0.35 11.73
C VAL A 102 -2.40 -0.67 12.75
N ASP A 103 -2.35 -0.32 14.03
CA ASP A 103 -3.06 -1.00 15.10
C ASP A 103 -4.39 -0.26 15.34
N PRO A 104 -5.55 -0.83 14.97
CA PRO A 104 -6.85 -0.18 15.14
C PRO A 104 -7.29 -0.01 16.60
N ARG A 105 -6.66 -0.75 17.54
CA ARG A 105 -6.96 -0.72 18.98
C ARG A 105 -8.43 -0.92 19.33
N GLY A 106 -9.13 -1.75 18.57
CA GLY A 106 -10.54 -2.05 18.80
C GLY A 106 -11.52 -0.96 18.37
N GLY A 107 -11.05 0.17 17.80
CA GLY A 107 -11.91 1.29 17.38
C GLY A 107 -11.79 1.65 15.90
N THR A 108 -12.18 2.88 15.59
CA THR A 108 -12.15 3.47 14.24
C THR A 108 -11.16 4.63 14.22
N SER A 109 -10.39 4.72 13.13
CA SER A 109 -9.48 5.84 12.86
C SER A 109 -9.59 6.28 11.41
N ILE A 110 -9.25 7.52 11.15
CA ILE A 110 -8.99 8.02 9.80
C ILE A 110 -7.48 8.15 9.64
N VAL A 111 -6.95 7.49 8.62
CA VAL A 111 -5.55 7.62 8.21
C VAL A 111 -5.49 8.60 7.05
N SER A 112 -4.56 9.54 7.11
CA SER A 112 -4.29 10.50 6.04
C SER A 112 -2.92 10.25 5.42
N VAL A 113 -2.74 10.63 4.17
CA VAL A 113 -1.42 10.76 3.55
C VAL A 113 -1.31 12.11 2.86
N HIS A 114 -0.26 12.83 3.22
CA HIS A 114 0.08 14.15 2.68
C HIS A 114 1.36 14.04 1.86
N ALA A 115 1.44 14.82 0.78
CA ALA A 115 2.66 15.07 0.03
C ALA A 115 2.66 16.51 -0.47
N GLU A 116 3.83 17.12 -0.59
CA GLU A 116 3.95 18.47 -1.12
C GLU A 116 3.44 18.54 -2.57
N GLY A 117 2.59 19.53 -2.87
CA GLY A 117 2.03 19.73 -4.20
C GLY A 117 0.90 18.77 -4.61
N LEU A 118 0.46 17.86 -3.72
CA LEU A 118 -0.65 16.92 -3.97
C LEU A 118 -1.73 17.07 -2.90
N ASP A 119 -2.99 16.84 -3.29
CA ASP A 119 -4.10 16.83 -2.35
C ASP A 119 -3.94 15.70 -1.32
N THR A 120 -4.26 16.01 -0.07
CA THR A 120 -4.23 15.02 1.02
C THR A 120 -5.42 14.09 0.87
N THR A 121 -5.17 12.78 0.93
CA THR A 121 -6.22 11.76 0.85
C THR A 121 -6.35 10.99 2.15
N PHE A 122 -7.52 10.39 2.37
CA PHE A 122 -7.93 9.80 3.64
C PHE A 122 -8.54 8.42 3.43
N VAL A 123 -8.35 7.53 4.40
CA VAL A 123 -9.04 6.23 4.44
C VAL A 123 -9.50 5.92 5.86
N LYS A 124 -10.70 5.37 6.01
CA LYS A 124 -11.19 4.84 7.28
C LYS A 124 -10.52 3.51 7.55
N VAL A 125 -10.07 3.31 8.78
CA VAL A 125 -9.53 2.05 9.28
C VAL A 125 -10.29 1.65 10.53
N SER A 126 -10.78 0.42 10.57
CA SER A 126 -11.50 -0.13 11.72
C SER A 126 -11.11 -1.58 11.97
N SER A 127 -11.28 -2.02 13.22
CA SER A 127 -11.05 -3.40 13.68
C SER A 127 -12.06 -4.42 13.12
N LEU A 128 -13.03 -3.96 12.34
CA LEU A 128 -14.12 -4.76 11.77
C LEU A 128 -14.18 -4.51 10.26
N ASN A 129 -14.36 -5.61 9.51
CA ASN A 129 -14.67 -5.62 8.07
C ASN A 129 -16.01 -4.90 7.83
N GLU A 130 -15.98 -3.59 7.68
CA GLU A 130 -16.99 -2.92 6.88
C GLU A 130 -16.48 -2.93 5.44
N GLN A 131 -16.80 -4.01 4.71
CA GLN A 131 -16.78 -3.94 3.26
C GLN A 131 -17.72 -2.79 2.88
N THR A 132 -17.16 -1.74 2.29
CA THR A 132 -17.93 -0.67 1.67
C THR A 132 -18.74 -1.30 0.54
N THR A 133 -20.00 -1.64 0.81
CA THR A 133 -20.99 -1.86 -0.24
C THR A 133 -21.29 -0.48 -0.82
N ASP A 134 -20.55 -0.10 -1.85
CA ASP A 134 -21.00 0.92 -2.78
C ASP A 134 -22.22 0.34 -3.52
N LYS A 135 -23.41 0.70 -3.04
CA LYS A 135 -24.63 0.68 -3.85
C LYS A 135 -24.90 2.13 -4.26
N GLU A 136 -24.56 2.44 -5.51
CA GLU A 136 -25.27 3.42 -6.32
C GLU A 136 -25.81 2.70 -7.56
#